data_AF-A0A7V4A7F1-F1
#
_entry.id   AF-A0A7V4A7F1-F1
#
_cell.length_a   1.000
_cell.length_b   1.000
_cell.length_c   1.000
_cell.angle_alpha   90.00
_cell.angle_beta   90.00
_cell.angle_gamma   90.00
#
_symmetry.space_group_name_H-M   'P 1'
#
loop_
_entity.id
_entity.type
_entity.pdbx_description
1 polymer ?
#
loop_
_entity_poly.entity_id
_entity_poly.type
_entity_poly.pdbx_seq_one_letter_code
_entity_poly.pdbx_strand_id
1 'polypeptide(L)'
;MNLLATFLISVVVVTSNYDLYYIASQVADPSVEIYYLADESQEDGINFQIRDFHIRLLNRADIFIHTGTFERRWLQQALWSARNPKILEGREGHIDISKYIDIKNGANCFIFNREYIKRVAAILSGFIRKLSPDFSTEFYEKRLSEFYAEVDEYFFALQTTISSYMLPKFAIYSPCLKYLSDSMNLKYDLLVKKNEDEIFTYGLARDSSEVIKRMNLPLLLAPHNIERSAEIGFMSAEIFILKIPSHLGKKYPNLKSIVNGITFVGDIEKLKGLQEKEKEKEGIIKKEEKKPTVITSIPPETPPAPLEEYAVVTSKYTSIILRDRPSEQAGQAGKIAGGSRVLVLEKQNEWVKITDGKNIGWVRISVLTFEK
;
A
#
# COMPACT_ATOMS: atom_id res chain seq x y z
N MET A 1 17.39 -17.73 49.74
CA MET A 1 16.35 -16.70 49.96
C MET A 1 16.94 -15.37 49.53
N ASN A 2 16.56 -14.90 48.34
CA ASN A 2 16.54 -13.49 47.94
C ASN A 2 15.85 -13.43 46.57
N LEU A 3 14.53 -13.55 46.60
CA LEU A 3 13.67 -13.23 45.49
C LEU A 3 13.49 -11.70 45.53
N LEU A 4 14.49 -10.95 45.06
CA LEU A 4 14.26 -9.57 44.64
C LEU A 4 13.50 -9.69 43.31
N ALA A 5 12.18 -9.79 43.39
CA ALA A 5 11.31 -9.48 42.27
C ALA A 5 11.49 -7.99 42.00
N THR A 6 12.48 -7.65 41.18
CA THR A 6 12.52 -6.37 40.47
C THR A 6 11.19 -6.28 39.72
N PHE A 7 10.29 -5.42 40.19
CA PHE A 7 9.15 -4.99 39.41
C PHE A 7 9.72 -4.36 38.13
N LEU A 8 9.74 -5.11 37.03
CA LEU A 8 9.89 -4.55 35.70
C LEU A 8 8.78 -3.50 35.58
N ILE A 9 9.17 -2.22 35.47
CA ILE A 9 8.20 -1.16 35.20
C ILE A 9 7.71 -1.41 33.78
N SER A 10 6.50 -1.94 33.66
CA SER A 10 5.92 -2.24 32.36
C SER A 10 5.60 -0.95 31.62
N VAL A 11 6.22 -0.73 30.47
CA VAL A 11 5.86 0.39 29.58
C VAL A 11 4.48 0.10 28.99
N VAL A 12 3.54 1.05 29.14
CA VAL A 12 2.18 0.90 28.60
C VAL A 12 2.08 1.58 27.25
N VAL A 13 1.86 0.79 26.20
CA VAL A 13 1.61 1.24 24.83
C VAL A 13 0.13 1.12 24.52
N VAL A 14 -0.45 2.20 24.00
CA VAL A 14 -1.83 2.22 23.51
C VAL A 14 -1.81 2.59 22.04
N THR A 15 -2.44 1.78 21.20
CA THR A 15 -2.58 2.05 19.77
C THR A 15 -4.00 2.47 19.44
N SER A 16 -4.16 3.33 18.43
CA SER A 16 -5.50 3.75 17.98
C SER A 16 -6.31 2.58 17.39
N ASN A 17 -5.65 1.64 16.71
CA ASN A 17 -6.28 0.50 16.07
C ASN A 17 -5.51 -0.81 16.28
N TYR A 18 -6.13 -1.91 15.87
CA TYR A 18 -5.56 -3.25 15.99
C TYR A 18 -4.36 -3.47 15.06
N ASP A 19 -4.31 -2.88 13.86
CA ASP A 19 -3.18 -3.02 12.94
C ASP A 19 -1.86 -2.60 13.60
N LEU A 20 -1.86 -1.44 14.25
CA LEU A 20 -0.72 -0.94 15.00
C LEU A 20 -0.41 -1.81 16.23
N TYR A 21 -1.44 -2.30 16.93
CA TYR A 21 -1.25 -3.21 18.06
C TYR A 21 -0.56 -4.50 17.64
N TYR A 22 -0.98 -5.08 16.51
CA TYR A 22 -0.38 -6.27 15.97
C TYR A 22 1.10 -6.04 15.71
N ILE A 23 1.44 -5.01 14.93
CA ILE A 23 2.84 -4.70 14.59
C ILE A 23 3.66 -4.43 15.85
N ALA A 24 3.14 -3.62 16.78
CA ALA A 24 3.80 -3.32 18.04
C ALA A 24 4.08 -4.61 18.84
N SER A 25 3.11 -5.53 18.92
CA SER A 25 3.25 -6.82 19.62
C SER A 25 4.31 -7.75 19.02
N GLN A 26 4.55 -7.64 17.71
CA GLN A 26 5.57 -8.44 17.04
C GLN A 26 6.98 -7.93 17.34
N VAL A 27 7.16 -6.62 17.51
CA VAL A 27 8.48 -6.00 17.69
C VAL A 27 8.82 -5.59 19.13
N ALA A 28 7.85 -5.58 20.03
CA ALA A 28 8.04 -5.24 21.43
C ALA A 28 8.75 -6.34 22.22
N ASP A 29 9.41 -5.96 23.31
CA ASP A 29 9.92 -6.90 24.30
C ASP A 29 8.83 -7.32 25.32
N PRO A 30 9.03 -8.42 26.05
CA PRO A 30 8.03 -8.96 26.98
C PRO A 30 7.64 -8.07 28.16
N SER A 31 8.38 -6.99 28.44
CA SER A 31 8.04 -6.07 29.54
C SER A 31 7.00 -5.03 29.14
N VAL A 32 6.68 -4.92 27.85
CA VAL A 32 5.75 -3.91 27.33
C VAL A 32 4.33 -4.45 27.34
N GLU A 33 3.41 -3.70 27.95
CA GLU A 33 1.98 -3.95 27.83
C GLU A 33 1.41 -3.16 26.65
N ILE A 34 0.70 -3.82 25.74
CA ILE A 34 0.16 -3.18 24.54
C ILE A 34 -1.36 -3.35 24.51
N TYR A 35 -2.06 -2.26 24.30
CA TYR A 35 -3.51 -2.19 24.16
C TYR A 35 -3.89 -1.49 22.86
N TYR A 36 -5.09 -1.75 22.36
CA TYR A 36 -5.66 -1.05 21.20
C TYR A 36 -7.02 -0.44 21.54
N LEU A 37 -7.40 0.62 20.84
CA LEU A 37 -8.70 1.27 21.02
C LEU A 37 -9.77 0.74 20.06
N ALA A 38 -9.48 0.72 18.74
CA ALA A 38 -10.42 0.31 17.70
C ALA A 38 -10.09 -1.05 17.07
N ASP A 39 -11.14 -1.81 16.72
CA ASP A 39 -11.07 -3.05 15.95
C ASP A 39 -11.76 -2.86 14.59
N GLU A 40 -10.99 -2.42 13.59
CA GLU A 40 -11.48 -2.09 12.25
C GLU A 40 -11.88 -3.33 11.42
N SER A 41 -11.67 -4.55 11.96
CA SER A 41 -12.12 -5.80 11.34
C SER A 41 -13.60 -6.11 11.58
N GLN A 42 -14.22 -5.39 12.52
CA GLN A 42 -15.62 -5.59 12.91
C GLN A 42 -16.49 -4.37 12.67
N GLU A 43 -15.94 -3.16 12.85
CA GLU A 43 -16.64 -1.88 12.69
C GLU A 43 -15.78 -0.92 11.88
N ASP A 44 -16.40 0.00 11.14
CA ASP A 44 -15.67 1.03 10.42
C ASP A 44 -15.02 2.01 11.42
N GLY A 45 -13.71 2.24 11.30
CA GLY A 45 -12.94 3.16 12.16
C GLY A 45 -13.52 4.58 12.15
N ILE A 46 -14.15 5.00 11.06
CA ILE A 46 -14.83 6.31 10.95
C ILE A 46 -15.97 6.47 11.97
N ASN A 47 -16.66 5.37 12.29
CA ASN A 47 -17.78 5.33 13.24
C ASN A 47 -17.36 4.97 14.66
N PHE A 48 -16.06 4.77 14.89
CA PHE A 48 -15.53 4.46 16.21
C PHE A 48 -15.83 5.60 17.20
N GLN A 49 -16.38 5.22 18.36
CA GLN A 49 -16.68 6.16 19.45
C GLN A 49 -15.77 5.92 20.64
N ILE A 50 -15.05 6.96 21.04
CA ILE A 50 -14.27 6.98 22.28
C ILE A 50 -15.23 6.80 23.49
N ARG A 51 -14.81 6.03 24.49
CA ARG A 51 -15.61 5.70 25.69
C ARG A 51 -14.73 5.85 26.93
N ASP A 52 -15.31 5.89 28.12
CA ASP A 52 -14.55 6.11 29.36
C ASP A 52 -13.41 5.11 29.60
N PHE A 53 -13.58 3.86 29.18
CA PHE A 53 -12.51 2.88 29.31
C PHE A 53 -11.33 3.14 28.36
N HIS A 54 -11.60 3.64 27.15
CA HIS A 54 -10.57 4.11 26.22
C HIS A 54 -9.79 5.29 26.84
N ILE A 55 -10.50 6.24 27.46
CA ILE A 55 -9.88 7.37 28.17
C ILE A 55 -9.00 6.89 29.33
N ARG A 56 -9.44 5.87 30.09
CA ARG A 56 -8.62 5.28 31.16
C ARG A 56 -7.36 4.58 30.64
N LEU A 57 -7.42 3.94 29.47
CA LEU A 57 -6.22 3.37 28.83
C LEU A 57 -5.25 4.48 28.43
N LEU A 58 -5.74 5.52 27.73
CA LEU A 58 -4.93 6.68 27.35
C LEU A 58 -4.34 7.42 28.55
N ASN A 59 -5.07 7.50 29.67
CA ASN A 59 -4.58 8.12 30.90
C ASN A 59 -3.35 7.41 31.47
N ARG A 60 -3.25 6.08 31.29
CA ARG A 60 -2.15 5.24 31.78
C ARG A 60 -1.02 5.05 30.78
N ALA A 61 -1.24 5.40 29.51
CA ALA A 61 -0.28 5.18 28.44
C ALA A 61 1.04 5.93 28.68
N ASP A 62 2.16 5.25 28.49
CA ASP A 62 3.45 5.89 28.30
C ASP A 62 3.65 6.31 26.84
N ILE A 63 3.09 5.50 25.92
CA ILE A 63 3.11 5.75 24.48
C ILE A 63 1.68 5.62 23.93
N PHE A 64 1.27 6.61 23.13
CA PHE A 64 0.11 6.52 22.26
C PHE A 64 0.55 6.56 20.80
N ILE A 65 0.14 5.55 20.04
CA ILE A 65 0.46 5.38 18.62
C ILE A 65 -0.82 5.48 17.80
N HIS A 66 -0.85 6.33 16.79
CA HIS A 66 -2.01 6.45 15.89
C HIS A 66 -1.60 6.65 14.44
N THR A 67 -2.57 6.52 13.54
CA THR A 67 -2.35 6.62 12.10
C THR A 67 -2.56 8.02 11.54
N GLY A 68 -3.24 8.89 12.29
CA GLY A 68 -3.47 10.28 11.85
C GLY A 68 -4.53 10.37 10.75
N THR A 69 -5.41 9.37 10.67
CA THR A 69 -6.48 9.23 9.68
C THR A 69 -7.85 9.40 10.34
N PHE A 70 -8.56 8.31 10.61
CA PHE A 70 -9.89 8.28 11.22
C PHE A 70 -9.89 8.87 12.64
N GLU A 71 -8.73 8.88 13.32
CA GLU A 71 -8.60 9.42 14.67
C GLU A 71 -8.84 10.92 14.73
N ARG A 72 -8.69 11.65 13.61
CA ARG A 72 -8.85 13.12 13.56
C ARG A 72 -10.16 13.62 14.18
N ARG A 73 -11.22 12.80 14.15
CA ARG A 73 -12.55 13.15 14.68
C ARG A 73 -12.61 13.14 16.20
N TRP A 74 -11.78 12.34 16.87
CA TRP A 74 -11.84 12.13 18.32
C TRP A 74 -10.52 12.34 19.06
N LEU A 75 -9.39 12.41 18.35
CA LEU A 75 -8.04 12.42 18.93
C LEU A 75 -7.85 13.55 19.94
N GLN A 76 -8.14 14.80 19.54
CA GLN A 76 -7.93 15.96 20.42
C GLN A 76 -8.77 15.88 21.68
N GLN A 77 -10.06 15.50 21.56
CA GLN A 77 -10.93 15.33 22.71
C GLN A 77 -10.47 14.18 23.61
N ALA A 78 -10.01 13.07 23.04
CA ALA A 78 -9.52 11.92 23.77
C ALA A 78 -8.25 12.26 24.56
N LEU A 79 -7.28 12.95 23.94
CA LEU A 79 -6.05 13.40 24.59
C LEU A 79 -6.32 14.38 25.73
N TRP A 80 -7.21 15.36 25.51
CA TRP A 80 -7.64 16.30 26.55
C TRP A 80 -8.28 15.57 27.74
N SER A 81 -9.19 14.65 27.45
CA SER A 81 -9.94 13.90 28.47
C SER A 81 -9.06 12.93 29.25
N ALA A 82 -8.04 12.35 28.60
CA ALA A 82 -7.08 11.45 29.22
C ALA A 82 -6.20 12.16 30.26
N ARG A 83 -6.03 13.49 30.19
CA ARG A 83 -5.21 14.30 31.11
C ARG A 83 -3.80 13.72 31.32
N ASN A 84 -3.23 13.13 30.29
CA ASN A 84 -1.92 12.48 30.35
C ASN A 84 -0.89 13.30 29.57
N PRO A 85 0.04 13.99 30.25
CA PRO A 85 1.02 14.84 29.59
C PRO A 85 2.07 14.08 28.77
N LYS A 86 2.21 12.75 28.93
CA LYS A 86 3.21 11.94 28.21
C LYS A 86 2.85 11.75 26.73
N ILE A 87 1.56 11.71 26.43
CA ILE A 87 1.02 11.35 25.11
C ILE A 87 0.42 12.54 24.34
N LEU A 88 0.62 13.76 24.85
CA LEU A 88 0.20 14.98 24.15
C LEU A 88 1.05 15.18 22.89
N GLU A 89 0.46 15.81 21.87
CA GLU A 89 1.15 16.10 20.62
C GLU A 89 2.48 16.85 20.88
N GLY A 90 3.55 16.42 20.19
CA GLY A 90 4.91 16.94 20.36
C GLY A 90 5.69 16.34 21.53
N ARG A 91 5.08 15.46 22.33
CA ARG A 91 5.77 14.71 23.38
C ARG A 91 6.33 13.40 22.84
N GLU A 92 7.35 12.86 23.52
CA GLU A 92 8.01 11.62 23.09
C GLU A 92 7.06 10.41 23.05
N GLY A 93 6.06 10.39 23.94
CA GLY A 93 5.04 9.34 23.98
C GLY A 93 3.93 9.50 22.95
N HIS A 94 4.01 10.46 22.02
CA HIS A 94 3.00 10.69 20.99
C HIS A 94 3.57 10.35 19.61
N ILE A 95 3.11 9.24 19.04
CA ILE A 95 3.60 8.73 17.76
C ILE A 95 2.49 8.79 16.72
N ASP A 96 2.67 9.67 15.75
CA ASP A 96 1.80 9.82 14.59
C ASP A 96 2.43 9.17 13.36
N ILE A 97 1.91 8.01 12.98
CA ILE A 97 2.42 7.21 11.85
C ILE A 97 2.27 7.95 10.51
N SER A 98 1.32 8.88 10.38
CA SER A 98 1.16 9.70 9.17
C SER A 98 2.40 10.53 8.82
N LYS A 99 3.26 10.82 9.80
CA LYS A 99 4.51 11.55 9.60
C LYS A 99 5.59 10.69 8.93
N TYR A 100 5.37 9.38 8.87
CA TYR A 100 6.35 8.40 8.41
C TYR A 100 5.90 7.62 7.17
N ILE A 101 4.62 7.64 6.81
CA ILE A 101 4.11 6.98 5.61
C ILE A 101 3.22 7.94 4.84
N ASP A 102 3.17 7.79 3.51
CA ASP A 102 2.27 8.59 2.69
C ASP A 102 0.84 8.01 2.77
N ILE A 103 -0.09 8.84 3.23
CA ILE A 103 -1.48 8.45 3.43
C ILE A 103 -2.28 8.73 2.17
N LYS A 104 -2.90 7.68 1.60
CA LYS A 104 -3.67 7.77 0.36
C LYS A 104 -5.11 8.19 0.66
N ASN A 105 -5.46 9.44 0.36
CA ASN A 105 -6.85 9.97 0.40
C ASN A 105 -7.63 9.61 1.70
N GLY A 106 -6.96 9.72 2.85
CA GLY A 106 -7.56 9.44 4.17
C GLY A 106 -7.72 7.95 4.52
N ALA A 107 -7.33 7.03 3.66
CA ALA A 107 -7.43 5.59 3.93
C ALA A 107 -6.33 5.11 4.88
N ASN A 108 -6.69 4.15 5.75
CA ASN A 108 -5.82 3.60 6.79
C ASN A 108 -5.39 2.14 6.50
N CYS A 109 -5.18 1.79 5.24
CA CYS A 109 -4.91 0.40 4.84
C CYS A 109 -3.45 0.12 4.55
N PHE A 110 -2.55 0.67 5.39
CA PHE A 110 -1.12 0.50 5.20
C PHE A 110 -0.67 -0.96 5.37
N ILE A 111 -1.51 -1.83 5.94
CA ILE A 111 -1.30 -3.30 5.99
C ILE A 111 -1.25 -3.95 4.60
N PHE A 112 -1.65 -3.23 3.55
CA PHE A 112 -1.50 -3.66 2.16
C PHE A 112 -0.26 -3.13 1.47
N ASN A 113 0.63 -2.43 2.17
CA ASN A 113 1.90 -1.98 1.62
C ASN A 113 3.09 -2.57 2.38
N ARG A 114 3.86 -3.42 1.70
CA ARG A 114 4.99 -4.16 2.29
C ARG A 114 5.99 -3.24 2.98
N GLU A 115 6.38 -2.17 2.28
CA GLU A 115 7.38 -1.23 2.78
C GLU A 115 6.83 -0.42 3.96
N TYR A 116 5.53 -0.11 3.98
CA TYR A 116 4.92 0.62 5.08
C TYR A 116 4.83 -0.23 6.34
N ILE A 117 4.43 -1.49 6.25
CA ILE A 117 4.42 -2.38 7.42
C ILE A 117 5.82 -2.50 8.02
N LYS A 118 6.83 -2.76 7.18
CA LYS A 118 8.22 -2.87 7.64
C LYS A 118 8.73 -1.56 8.24
N ARG A 119 8.43 -0.42 7.61
CA ARG A 119 8.80 0.90 8.12
C ARG A 119 8.15 1.21 9.47
N VAL A 120 6.85 0.95 9.61
CA VAL A 120 6.13 1.12 10.88
C VAL A 120 6.74 0.23 11.95
N ALA A 121 6.99 -1.04 11.65
CA ALA A 121 7.64 -1.97 12.58
C ALA A 121 9.02 -1.48 13.07
N ALA A 122 9.86 -0.98 12.16
CA ALA A 122 11.16 -0.41 12.53
C ALA A 122 11.03 0.80 13.45
N ILE A 123 10.09 1.69 13.17
CA ILE A 123 9.81 2.89 13.98
C ILE A 123 9.37 2.46 15.38
N LEU A 124 8.38 1.56 15.47
CA LEU A 124 7.87 1.10 16.75
C LEU A 124 8.94 0.36 17.56
N SER A 125 9.73 -0.50 16.92
CA SER A 125 10.88 -1.17 17.54
C SER A 125 11.87 -0.16 18.13
N GLY A 126 12.21 0.89 17.37
CA GLY A 126 13.12 1.94 17.82
C GLY A 126 12.61 2.73 19.03
N PHE A 127 11.32 3.12 19.01
CA PHE A 127 10.69 3.84 20.12
C PHE A 127 10.57 2.97 21.37
N ILE A 128 10.16 1.71 21.21
CA ILE A 128 10.01 0.77 22.32
C ILE A 128 11.36 0.48 22.96
N ARG A 129 12.42 0.21 22.16
CA ARG A 129 13.78 0.00 22.67
C ARG A 129 14.30 1.19 23.49
N LYS A 130 13.95 2.43 23.10
CA LYS A 130 14.36 3.63 23.85
C LYS A 130 13.74 3.65 25.26
N LEU A 131 12.55 3.07 25.42
CA LEU A 131 11.76 3.13 26.65
C LEU A 131 11.87 1.85 27.51
N SER A 132 12.30 0.74 26.91
CA SER A 132 12.61 -0.53 27.57
C SER A 132 14.07 -0.95 27.27
N PRO A 133 15.06 -0.35 27.97
CA PRO A 133 16.47 -0.62 27.70
C PRO A 133 16.97 -1.95 28.28
N ASP A 134 16.10 -2.71 28.95
CA ASP A 134 16.45 -3.96 29.64
C ASP A 134 16.82 -5.09 28.67
N PHE A 135 16.45 -4.95 27.40
CA PHE A 135 16.76 -5.90 26.33
C PHE A 135 17.86 -5.37 25.40
N SER A 136 18.70 -6.29 24.91
CA SER A 136 19.82 -5.92 24.05
C SER A 136 19.37 -5.46 22.66
N THR A 137 20.22 -4.74 21.95
CA THR A 137 19.94 -4.33 20.56
C THR A 137 19.69 -5.54 19.65
N GLU A 138 20.47 -6.61 19.83
CA GLU A 138 20.34 -7.86 19.06
C GLU A 138 18.98 -8.53 19.27
N PHE A 139 18.37 -8.39 20.45
CA PHE A 139 17.04 -8.90 20.72
C PHE A 139 15.99 -8.22 19.81
N TYR A 140 15.99 -6.89 19.76
CA TYR A 140 15.06 -6.14 18.90
C TYR A 140 15.33 -6.36 17.42
N GLU A 141 16.60 -6.41 17.01
CA GLU A 141 16.97 -6.70 15.62
C GLU A 141 16.48 -8.08 15.17
N LYS A 142 16.60 -9.09 16.02
CA LYS A 142 16.07 -10.43 15.76
C LYS A 142 14.56 -10.42 15.57
N ARG A 143 13.80 -9.83 16.51
CA ARG A 143 12.33 -9.75 16.41
C ARG A 143 11.86 -9.00 15.16
N LEU A 144 12.53 -7.90 14.85
CA LEU A 144 12.23 -7.13 13.64
C LEU A 144 12.50 -7.95 12.37
N SER A 145 13.61 -8.70 12.32
CA SER A 145 13.91 -9.59 11.19
C SER A 145 12.91 -10.73 11.04
N GLU A 146 12.48 -11.35 12.15
CA GLU A 146 11.45 -12.40 12.14
C GLU A 146 10.13 -11.85 11.61
N PHE A 147 9.72 -10.67 12.09
CA PHE A 147 8.52 -10.00 11.60
C PHE A 147 8.61 -9.62 10.11
N TYR A 148 9.77 -9.19 9.63
CA TYR A 148 9.97 -8.90 8.20
C TYR A 148 9.79 -10.14 7.33
N ALA A 149 10.27 -11.29 7.78
CA ALA A 149 10.07 -12.55 7.06
C ALA A 149 8.57 -12.92 7.01
N GLU A 150 7.85 -12.74 8.12
CA GLU A 150 6.39 -12.95 8.15
C GLU A 150 5.65 -12.02 7.16
N VAL A 151 6.06 -10.75 7.09
CA VAL A 151 5.51 -9.79 6.12
C VAL A 151 5.78 -10.24 4.69
N ASP A 152 6.99 -10.73 4.38
CA ASP A 152 7.33 -11.22 3.04
C ASP A 152 6.51 -12.46 2.66
N GLU A 153 6.34 -13.41 3.58
CA GLU A 153 5.47 -14.57 3.40
C GLU A 153 4.00 -14.18 3.18
N TYR A 154 3.52 -13.20 3.95
CA TYR A 154 2.18 -12.64 3.80
C TYR A 154 1.97 -12.07 2.39
N PHE A 155 2.88 -11.22 1.89
CA PHE A 155 2.73 -10.65 0.55
C PHE A 155 2.89 -11.68 -0.56
N PHE A 156 3.72 -12.71 -0.37
CA PHE A 156 3.80 -13.83 -1.30
C PHE A 156 2.45 -14.55 -1.39
N ALA A 157 1.87 -14.94 -0.24
CA ALA A 157 0.58 -15.63 -0.19
C ALA A 157 -0.56 -14.75 -0.71
N LEU A 158 -0.55 -13.46 -0.41
CA LEU A 158 -1.52 -12.49 -0.91
C LEU A 158 -1.44 -12.38 -2.43
N GLN A 159 -0.24 -12.28 -3.00
CA GLN A 159 -0.04 -12.18 -4.45
C GLN A 159 -0.54 -13.45 -5.14
N THR A 160 -0.16 -14.63 -4.63
CA THR A 160 -0.61 -15.92 -5.17
C THR A 160 -2.13 -16.04 -5.15
N THR A 161 -2.76 -15.68 -4.03
CA THR A 161 -4.20 -15.80 -3.86
C THR A 161 -4.94 -14.84 -4.79
N ILE A 162 -4.58 -13.56 -4.80
CA ILE A 162 -5.23 -12.55 -5.65
C ILE A 162 -5.05 -12.88 -7.13
N SER A 163 -3.84 -13.28 -7.53
CA SER A 163 -3.52 -13.62 -8.93
C SER A 163 -4.37 -14.77 -9.48
N SER A 164 -4.91 -15.65 -8.63
CA SER A 164 -5.84 -16.70 -9.07
C SER A 164 -7.19 -16.16 -9.55
N TYR A 165 -7.58 -14.95 -9.13
CA TYR A 165 -8.83 -14.30 -9.51
C TYR A 165 -8.65 -13.15 -10.51
N MET A 166 -7.41 -12.67 -10.69
CA MET A 166 -7.17 -11.46 -11.47
C MET A 166 -7.57 -11.61 -12.94
N LEU A 167 -8.03 -10.48 -13.48
CA LEU A 167 -8.23 -10.23 -14.90
C LEU A 167 -7.36 -9.03 -15.32
N PRO A 168 -6.98 -8.92 -16.61
CA PRO A 168 -6.12 -7.84 -17.10
C PRO A 168 -6.68 -6.44 -16.83
N LYS A 169 -8.02 -6.32 -16.85
CA LYS A 169 -8.74 -5.07 -16.57
C LYS A 169 -9.68 -5.26 -15.39
N PHE A 170 -9.57 -4.37 -14.42
CA PHE A 170 -10.37 -4.43 -13.20
C PHE A 170 -10.49 -3.05 -12.56
N ALA A 171 -11.51 -2.89 -11.72
CA ALA A 171 -11.72 -1.72 -10.89
C ALA A 171 -11.31 -2.00 -9.44
N ILE A 172 -10.96 -0.94 -8.70
CA ILE A 172 -10.84 -0.99 -7.25
C ILE A 172 -11.92 -0.13 -6.62
N TYR A 173 -12.47 -0.61 -5.51
CA TYR A 173 -13.57 0.06 -4.84
C TYR A 173 -13.13 1.31 -4.09
N SER A 174 -12.08 1.23 -3.26
CA SER A 174 -11.68 2.30 -2.34
C SER A 174 -10.18 2.65 -2.42
N PRO A 175 -9.76 3.85 -1.98
CA PRO A 175 -8.35 4.23 -1.89
C PRO A 175 -7.52 3.30 -1.00
N CYS A 176 -8.14 2.58 -0.06
CA CYS A 176 -7.54 1.50 0.72
C CYS A 176 -6.79 0.48 -0.16
N LEU A 177 -7.34 0.15 -1.32
CA LEU A 177 -6.75 -0.84 -2.23
C LEU A 177 -5.63 -0.27 -3.10
N LYS A 178 -5.39 1.05 -3.06
CA LYS A 178 -4.21 1.64 -3.71
C LYS A 178 -2.91 1.16 -3.07
N TYR A 179 -2.92 0.98 -1.75
CA TYR A 179 -1.77 0.41 -1.03
C TYR A 179 -1.39 -0.97 -1.59
N LEU A 180 -2.41 -1.79 -1.82
CA LEU A 180 -2.27 -3.12 -2.39
C LEU A 180 -1.78 -3.06 -3.84
N SER A 181 -2.40 -2.21 -4.67
CA SER A 181 -2.03 -2.07 -6.07
C SER A 181 -0.58 -1.59 -6.22
N ASP A 182 -0.16 -0.63 -5.40
CA ASP A 182 1.21 -0.10 -5.40
C ASP A 182 2.20 -1.20 -4.97
N SER A 183 1.88 -1.94 -3.90
CA SER A 183 2.76 -2.98 -3.37
C SER A 183 2.89 -4.20 -4.28
N MET A 184 1.88 -4.48 -5.10
CA MET A 184 1.83 -5.63 -6.02
C MET A 184 2.03 -5.25 -7.48
N ASN A 185 2.26 -3.96 -7.76
CA ASN A 185 2.36 -3.41 -9.11
C ASN A 185 1.15 -3.79 -10.00
N LEU A 186 -0.05 -3.77 -9.41
CA LEU A 186 -1.30 -4.02 -10.11
C LEU A 186 -1.81 -2.71 -10.72
N LYS A 187 -2.17 -2.72 -12.00
CA LYS A 187 -2.76 -1.57 -12.69
C LYS A 187 -4.26 -1.76 -12.76
N TYR A 188 -5.01 -0.90 -12.07
CA TYR A 188 -6.47 -0.84 -12.15
C TYR A 188 -6.90 0.27 -13.12
N ASP A 189 -8.06 0.09 -13.75
CA ASP A 189 -8.59 1.04 -14.75
C ASP A 189 -9.54 2.08 -14.14
N LEU A 190 -10.13 1.77 -12.98
CA LEU A 190 -11.12 2.63 -12.33
C LEU A 190 -11.00 2.55 -10.80
N LEU A 191 -11.00 3.72 -10.16
CA LEU A 191 -11.24 3.88 -8.72
C LEU A 191 -12.69 4.33 -8.53
N VAL A 192 -13.49 3.53 -7.83
CA VAL A 192 -14.92 3.78 -7.66
C VAL A 192 -15.18 4.89 -6.62
N LYS A 193 -14.66 4.71 -5.40
CA LYS A 193 -14.75 5.66 -4.28
C LYS A 193 -13.49 6.50 -4.22
N LYS A 194 -13.60 7.83 -4.25
CA LYS A 194 -12.42 8.71 -4.35
C LYS A 194 -11.76 8.97 -3.00
N ASN A 195 -12.55 8.96 -1.92
CA ASN A 195 -12.12 9.22 -0.54
C ASN A 195 -12.80 8.23 0.42
N GLU A 196 -12.11 7.85 1.50
CA GLU A 196 -12.64 6.83 2.43
C GLU A 196 -13.89 7.29 3.19
N ASP A 197 -14.06 8.60 3.39
CA ASP A 197 -15.23 9.18 4.07
C ASP A 197 -16.51 9.21 3.21
N GLU A 198 -16.46 8.87 1.92
CA GLU A 198 -17.63 8.90 1.05
C GLU A 198 -18.62 7.78 1.40
N ILE A 199 -19.87 8.13 1.72
CA ILE A 199 -20.92 7.12 1.94
C ILE A 199 -21.42 6.61 0.59
N PHE A 200 -21.26 5.31 0.35
CA PHE A 200 -21.64 4.72 -0.91
C PHE A 200 -22.98 3.98 -0.84
N THR A 201 -24.00 4.54 -1.49
CA THR A 201 -25.35 3.98 -1.48
C THR A 201 -25.56 2.94 -2.59
N TYR A 202 -26.66 2.20 -2.53
CA TYR A 202 -27.06 1.27 -3.60
C TYR A 202 -27.18 1.97 -4.97
N GLY A 203 -27.75 3.18 -5.02
CA GLY A 203 -27.89 3.95 -6.26
C GLY A 203 -26.54 4.28 -6.89
N LEU A 204 -25.62 4.81 -6.08
CA LEU A 204 -24.25 5.11 -6.53
C LEU A 204 -23.49 3.87 -7.01
N ALA A 205 -23.69 2.72 -6.35
CA ALA A 205 -23.13 1.45 -6.79
C ALA A 205 -23.71 0.97 -8.12
N ARG A 206 -25.01 1.17 -8.34
CA ARG A 206 -25.65 0.84 -9.62
C ARG A 206 -25.14 1.73 -10.74
N ASP A 207 -25.05 3.03 -10.54
CA ASP A 207 -24.51 3.98 -11.52
C ASP A 207 -23.04 3.66 -11.85
N SER A 208 -22.24 3.37 -10.82
CA SER A 208 -20.84 2.96 -11.00
C SER A 208 -20.73 1.63 -11.74
N SER A 209 -21.66 0.70 -11.52
CA SER A 209 -21.70 -0.56 -12.26
C SER A 209 -21.93 -0.35 -13.76
N GLU A 210 -22.71 0.66 -14.15
CA GLU A 210 -22.88 1.01 -15.57
C GLU A 210 -21.56 1.50 -16.18
N VAL A 211 -20.80 2.33 -15.45
CA VAL A 211 -19.47 2.79 -15.87
C VAL A 211 -18.51 1.61 -16.01
N ILE A 212 -18.46 0.74 -14.99
CA ILE A 212 -17.66 -0.49 -14.98
C ILE A 212 -17.97 -1.38 -16.19
N LYS A 213 -19.25 -1.55 -16.53
CA LYS A 213 -19.67 -2.31 -17.73
C LYS A 213 -19.25 -1.65 -19.03
N ARG A 214 -19.43 -0.33 -19.17
CA ARG A 214 -19.02 0.43 -20.37
C ARG A 214 -17.51 0.37 -20.58
N MET A 215 -16.73 0.33 -19.50
CA MET A 215 -15.27 0.17 -19.52
C MET A 215 -14.82 -1.29 -19.66
N ASN A 216 -15.74 -2.25 -19.68
CA ASN A 216 -15.47 -3.69 -19.71
C ASN A 216 -14.53 -4.13 -18.58
N LEU A 217 -14.87 -3.75 -17.34
CA LEU A 217 -14.14 -4.09 -16.11
C LEU A 217 -14.92 -5.16 -15.32
N PRO A 218 -14.83 -6.44 -15.68
CA PRO A 218 -15.67 -7.49 -15.09
C PRO A 218 -15.39 -7.76 -13.60
N LEU A 219 -14.23 -7.37 -13.08
CA LEU A 219 -13.78 -7.60 -11.71
C LEU A 219 -13.66 -6.29 -10.93
N LEU A 220 -14.18 -6.29 -9.72
CA LEU A 220 -14.02 -5.25 -8.71
C LEU A 220 -13.28 -5.82 -7.50
N LEU A 221 -12.11 -5.26 -7.17
CA LEU A 221 -11.51 -5.49 -5.87
C LEU A 221 -12.18 -4.58 -4.83
N ALA A 222 -12.54 -5.12 -3.69
CA ALA A 222 -13.22 -4.39 -2.64
C ALA A 222 -12.68 -4.75 -1.24
N PRO A 223 -12.63 -3.80 -0.29
CA PRO A 223 -12.46 -4.14 1.12
C PRO A 223 -13.55 -5.10 1.60
N HIS A 224 -13.24 -5.95 2.59
CA HIS A 224 -14.23 -6.88 3.14
C HIS A 224 -15.45 -6.21 3.79
N ASN A 225 -15.28 -4.96 4.23
CA ASN A 225 -16.23 -4.15 4.97
C ASN A 225 -16.93 -3.08 4.10
N ILE A 226 -16.93 -3.25 2.77
CA ILE A 226 -17.75 -2.38 1.90
C ILE A 226 -19.21 -2.33 2.37
N GLU A 227 -19.85 -1.19 2.12
CA GLU A 227 -21.24 -0.96 2.47
C GLU A 227 -22.13 -2.05 1.86
N ARG A 228 -22.96 -2.68 2.69
CA ARG A 228 -23.83 -3.78 2.24
C ARG A 228 -24.74 -3.37 1.07
N SER A 229 -25.22 -2.13 1.08
CA SER A 229 -26.01 -1.57 -0.02
C SER A 229 -25.22 -1.45 -1.32
N ALA A 230 -23.94 -1.07 -1.24
CA ALA A 230 -23.04 -1.02 -2.39
C ALA A 230 -22.75 -2.42 -2.94
N GLU A 231 -22.45 -3.38 -2.07
CA GLU A 231 -22.24 -4.79 -2.45
C GLU A 231 -23.43 -5.35 -3.23
N ILE A 232 -24.66 -5.15 -2.72
CA ILE A 232 -25.89 -5.57 -3.40
C ILE A 232 -26.04 -4.86 -4.76
N GLY A 233 -25.66 -3.58 -4.85
CA GLY A 233 -25.67 -2.81 -6.10
C GLY A 233 -24.81 -3.45 -7.20
N PHE A 234 -23.54 -3.74 -6.89
CA PHE A 234 -22.62 -4.39 -7.82
C PHE A 234 -23.06 -5.80 -8.18
N MET A 235 -23.52 -6.59 -7.21
CA MET A 235 -24.04 -7.94 -7.44
C MET A 235 -25.26 -7.93 -8.37
N SER A 236 -26.18 -6.97 -8.18
CA SER A 236 -27.37 -6.83 -9.05
C SER A 236 -27.01 -6.49 -10.50
N ALA A 237 -25.81 -5.95 -10.70
CA ALA A 237 -25.25 -5.66 -12.00
C ALA A 237 -24.32 -6.76 -12.51
N GLU A 238 -24.25 -7.93 -11.84
CA GLU A 238 -23.39 -9.06 -12.22
C GLU A 238 -21.89 -8.71 -12.29
N ILE A 239 -21.43 -7.74 -11.49
CA ILE A 239 -20.01 -7.44 -11.34
C ILE A 239 -19.39 -8.47 -10.39
N PHE A 240 -18.28 -9.11 -10.79
CA PHE A 240 -17.54 -9.99 -9.89
C PHE A 240 -16.82 -9.16 -8.84
N ILE A 241 -16.88 -9.59 -7.57
CA ILE A 241 -16.24 -8.89 -6.47
C ILE A 241 -15.24 -9.81 -5.80
N LEU A 242 -13.98 -9.37 -5.68
CA LEU A 242 -13.00 -10.00 -4.81
C LEU A 242 -12.87 -9.14 -3.55
N LYS A 243 -13.41 -9.65 -2.44
CA LYS A 243 -13.39 -9.01 -1.13
C LYS A 243 -12.10 -9.36 -0.40
N ILE A 244 -11.38 -8.34 0.04
CA ILE A 244 -10.07 -8.47 0.68
C ILE A 244 -10.15 -7.85 2.09
N PRO A 245 -9.86 -8.62 3.16
CA PRO A 245 -9.75 -8.05 4.50
C PRO A 245 -8.70 -6.94 4.57
N SER A 246 -9.11 -5.73 4.94
CA SER A 246 -8.30 -4.52 4.88
C SER A 246 -7.65 -4.13 6.21
N HIS A 247 -8.09 -4.77 7.31
CA HIS A 247 -7.62 -4.51 8.66
C HIS A 247 -7.54 -5.82 9.44
N LEU A 248 -6.53 -5.90 10.29
CA LEU A 248 -6.41 -6.89 11.35
C LEU A 248 -7.39 -6.55 12.48
N GLY A 249 -7.67 -7.54 13.32
CA GLY A 249 -8.61 -7.42 14.43
C GLY A 249 -9.06 -8.76 14.96
N LYS A 250 -10.10 -8.79 15.79
CA LYS A 250 -10.65 -10.05 16.30
C LYS A 250 -11.09 -10.99 15.19
N LYS A 251 -11.58 -10.45 14.07
CA LYS A 251 -11.99 -11.26 12.91
C LYS A 251 -10.78 -11.76 12.11
N TYR A 252 -9.72 -10.96 12.03
CA TYR A 252 -8.48 -11.28 11.31
C TYR A 252 -7.27 -11.01 12.24
N PRO A 253 -6.95 -11.92 13.17
CA PRO A 253 -6.01 -11.63 14.26
C PRO A 253 -4.54 -11.51 13.83
N ASN A 254 -4.18 -11.93 12.60
CA ASN A 254 -2.82 -11.93 12.08
C ASN A 254 -2.78 -11.83 10.54
N LEU A 255 -1.60 -11.60 9.96
CA LEU A 255 -1.44 -11.43 8.51
C LEU A 255 -1.95 -12.63 7.70
N LYS A 256 -1.73 -13.85 8.18
CA LYS A 256 -2.24 -15.07 7.53
C LYS A 256 -3.76 -15.10 7.46
N SER A 257 -4.45 -14.63 8.50
CA SER A 257 -5.91 -14.58 8.52
C SER A 257 -6.51 -13.59 7.51
N ILE A 258 -5.78 -12.55 7.11
CA ILE A 258 -6.17 -11.66 6.01
C ILE A 258 -6.25 -12.43 4.70
N VAL A 259 -5.22 -13.22 4.39
CA VAL A 259 -5.17 -14.05 3.17
C VAL A 259 -6.31 -15.07 3.16
N ASN A 260 -6.53 -15.75 4.28
CA ASN A 260 -7.60 -16.73 4.43
C ASN A 260 -9.01 -16.11 4.36
N GLY A 261 -9.14 -14.82 4.67
CA GLY A 261 -10.40 -14.09 4.63
C GLY A 261 -10.77 -13.53 3.25
N ILE A 262 -9.93 -13.72 2.23
CA ILE A 262 -10.22 -13.31 0.86
C ILE A 262 -11.40 -14.14 0.33
N THR A 263 -12.42 -13.45 -0.16
CA THR A 263 -13.64 -14.10 -0.64
C THR A 263 -14.04 -13.57 -2.01
N PHE A 264 -14.43 -14.50 -2.89
CA PHE A 264 -14.95 -14.16 -4.21
C PHE A 264 -16.48 -14.19 -4.19
N VAL A 265 -17.09 -13.17 -4.78
CA VAL A 265 -18.54 -13.04 -4.93
C VAL A 265 -18.87 -13.02 -6.42
N GLY A 266 -19.60 -14.05 -6.85
CA GLY A 266 -20.09 -14.22 -8.21
C GLY A 266 -19.91 -15.65 -8.72
N ASP A 267 -20.10 -15.84 -10.02
CA ASP A 267 -19.97 -17.12 -10.70
C ASP A 267 -18.51 -17.41 -11.07
N ILE A 268 -17.90 -18.36 -10.36
CA ILE A 268 -16.49 -18.69 -10.52
C ILE A 268 -16.19 -19.36 -11.87
N GLU A 269 -17.14 -20.10 -12.45
CA GLU A 269 -16.94 -20.76 -13.74
C GLU A 269 -16.98 -19.72 -14.87
N LYS A 270 -17.85 -18.71 -14.77
CA LYS A 270 -17.81 -17.56 -15.69
C LYS A 270 -16.48 -16.80 -15.59
N LEU A 271 -15.94 -16.60 -14.39
CA LEU A 271 -14.63 -15.96 -14.20
C LEU A 271 -13.50 -16.75 -14.91
N LYS A 272 -13.44 -18.07 -14.69
CA LYS A 272 -12.45 -18.95 -15.33
C LYS A 272 -12.54 -18.88 -16.85
N GLY A 273 -13.76 -18.92 -17.39
CA GLY A 273 -13.99 -18.79 -18.83
C GLY A 273 -13.52 -17.44 -19.41
N LEU A 274 -13.57 -16.35 -18.63
CA LEU A 274 -12.96 -15.08 -19.02
C LEU A 274 -11.43 -15.15 -19.00
N GLN A 275 -10.84 -15.76 -17.97
CA GLN A 275 -9.38 -15.93 -17.87
C GLN A 275 -8.82 -16.78 -19.01
N GLU A 276 -9.52 -17.84 -19.41
CA GLU A 276 -9.14 -18.68 -20.56
C GLU A 276 -9.15 -17.88 -21.87
N LYS A 277 -10.22 -17.10 -22.12
CA LYS A 277 -10.31 -16.23 -23.29
C LYS A 277 -9.20 -15.19 -23.34
N GLU A 278 -8.81 -14.62 -22.21
CA GLU A 278 -7.69 -13.67 -22.16
C GLU A 278 -6.34 -14.37 -22.44
N LYS A 279 -6.12 -15.59 -21.90
CA LYS A 279 -4.93 -16.40 -22.22
C LYS A 279 -4.85 -16.79 -23.70
N GLU A 280 -5.98 -17.13 -24.31
CA GLU A 280 -6.06 -17.42 -25.75
C GLU A 280 -5.69 -16.20 -26.59
N LYS A 281 -6.22 -15.01 -26.25
CA LYS A 281 -5.85 -13.74 -26.92
C LYS A 281 -4.36 -13.45 -26.79
N GLU A 282 -3.78 -13.57 -25.60
CA GLU A 282 -2.33 -13.40 -25.42
C GLU A 282 -1.51 -14.42 -26.23
N GLY A 283 -1.98 -15.68 -26.31
CA GLY A 283 -1.35 -16.74 -27.09
C GLY A 283 -1.41 -16.48 -28.60
N ILE A 284 -2.48 -15.86 -29.09
CA ILE A 284 -2.63 -15.45 -30.50
C ILE A 284 -1.69 -14.27 -30.80
N ILE A 285 -1.66 -13.24 -29.96
CA ILE A 285 -0.77 -12.07 -30.12
C ILE A 285 0.69 -12.51 -30.16
N LYS A 286 1.13 -13.36 -29.22
CA LYS A 286 2.50 -13.90 -29.20
C LYS A 286 2.84 -14.81 -30.39
N LYS A 287 1.83 -15.40 -31.06
CA LYS A 287 2.01 -16.18 -32.30
C LYS A 287 2.08 -15.28 -33.53
N GLU A 288 1.34 -14.19 -33.56
CA GLU A 288 1.39 -13.19 -34.63
C GLU A 288 2.70 -12.40 -34.61
N GLU A 289 3.22 -12.04 -33.44
CA GLU A 289 4.57 -11.44 -33.29
C GLU A 289 5.72 -12.35 -33.75
N LYS A 290 5.49 -13.66 -33.82
CA LYS A 290 6.49 -14.66 -34.25
C LYS A 290 6.41 -15.06 -35.73
N LYS A 291 5.44 -14.54 -36.49
CA LYS A 291 5.39 -14.74 -37.94
C LYS A 291 6.30 -13.70 -38.62
N PRO A 292 7.24 -14.09 -39.51
CA PRO A 292 8.05 -13.12 -40.25
C PRO A 292 7.16 -12.40 -41.26
N THR A 293 6.87 -11.13 -41.00
CA THR A 293 6.12 -10.27 -41.91
C THR A 293 7.05 -9.75 -43.01
N VAL A 294 6.74 -10.09 -44.26
CA VAL A 294 7.37 -9.54 -45.47
C VAL A 294 7.06 -8.04 -45.52
N ILE A 295 8.11 -7.23 -45.52
CA ILE A 295 8.03 -5.77 -45.49
C ILE A 295 7.73 -5.26 -46.91
N THR A 296 6.57 -4.61 -47.09
CA THR A 296 6.39 -3.66 -48.19
C THR A 296 5.73 -2.39 -47.65
N SER A 297 6.54 -1.32 -47.61
CA SER A 297 6.21 0.11 -47.47
C SER A 297 5.28 0.55 -46.34
N ILE A 298 5.89 1.16 -45.31
CA ILE A 298 5.24 1.93 -44.24
C ILE A 298 5.10 3.40 -44.68
N PRO A 299 3.89 4.01 -44.69
CA PRO A 299 3.70 5.44 -44.45
C PRO A 299 3.76 5.73 -42.93
N PRO A 300 4.36 6.83 -42.48
CA PRO A 300 4.81 7.00 -41.10
C PRO A 300 3.65 7.20 -40.12
N GLU A 301 3.63 6.40 -39.04
CA GLU A 301 2.82 6.66 -37.84
C GLU A 301 3.42 7.82 -37.03
N THR A 302 2.57 8.77 -36.68
CA THR A 302 2.91 9.95 -35.88
C THR A 302 3.17 9.54 -34.42
N PRO A 303 4.33 9.88 -33.83
CA PRO A 303 4.64 9.59 -32.43
C PRO A 303 3.69 10.31 -31.46
N PRO A 304 3.35 9.71 -30.30
CA PRO A 304 2.61 10.39 -29.25
C PRO A 304 3.44 11.56 -28.68
N ALA A 305 2.80 12.72 -28.51
CA ALA A 305 3.44 13.97 -28.11
C ALA A 305 4.18 13.83 -26.75
N PRO A 306 5.51 14.03 -26.71
CA PRO A 306 6.29 14.09 -25.49
C PRO A 306 6.06 15.40 -24.73
N LEU A 307 6.34 15.42 -23.43
CA LEU A 307 6.72 16.67 -22.75
C LEU A 307 7.99 17.19 -23.45
N GLU A 308 7.86 18.15 -24.37
CA GLU A 308 8.97 18.62 -25.24
C GLU A 308 9.99 19.48 -24.47
N GLU A 309 10.65 18.88 -23.48
CA GLU A 309 11.78 19.49 -22.77
C GLU A 309 13.07 18.78 -23.20
N TYR A 310 14.03 19.55 -23.71
CA TYR A 310 15.33 19.02 -24.10
C TYR A 310 16.33 19.18 -22.95
N ALA A 311 17.21 18.19 -22.80
CA ALA A 311 18.31 18.23 -21.85
C ALA A 311 19.61 17.76 -22.51
N VAL A 312 20.74 18.18 -21.95
CA VAL A 312 22.08 17.74 -22.36
C VAL A 312 22.65 16.84 -21.27
N VAL A 313 23.24 15.71 -21.68
CA VAL A 313 23.92 14.78 -20.76
C VAL A 313 25.25 15.38 -20.29
N THR A 314 25.36 15.72 -19.00
CA THR A 314 26.49 16.47 -18.42
C THR A 314 27.64 15.60 -17.89
N SER A 315 27.65 14.29 -18.21
CA SER A 315 28.65 13.36 -17.68
C SER A 315 30.08 13.69 -18.09
N LYS A 316 31.02 13.60 -17.13
CA LYS A 316 32.48 13.70 -17.36
C LYS A 316 33.06 12.48 -18.07
N TYR A 317 32.29 11.41 -18.22
CA TYR A 317 32.67 10.17 -18.91
C TYR A 317 32.15 10.17 -20.34
N THR A 318 32.84 9.47 -21.25
CA THR A 318 32.48 9.37 -22.67
C THR A 318 31.06 8.83 -22.92
N SER A 319 30.48 8.06 -22.00
CA SER A 319 29.09 7.61 -22.08
C SER A 319 28.45 7.39 -20.70
N ILE A 320 27.12 7.48 -20.64
CA ILE A 320 26.28 7.11 -19.50
C ILE A 320 25.49 5.84 -19.80
N ILE A 321 25.21 5.05 -18.75
CA ILE A 321 24.35 3.88 -18.84
C ILE A 321 22.90 4.30 -18.60
N LEU A 322 22.02 3.96 -19.55
CA LEU A 322 20.59 4.05 -19.36
C LEU A 322 20.10 2.82 -18.61
N ARG A 323 19.20 3.04 -17.65
CA ARG A 323 18.57 1.98 -16.87
C ARG A 323 17.18 1.65 -17.40
N ASP A 324 16.75 0.39 -17.28
CA ASP A 324 15.42 -0.06 -17.71
C ASP A 324 14.28 0.46 -16.80
N ARG A 325 14.59 0.77 -15.55
CA ARG A 325 13.69 1.37 -14.54
C ARG A 325 14.42 2.39 -13.66
N PRO A 326 13.73 3.31 -12.96
CA PRO A 326 14.33 4.38 -12.15
C PRO A 326 14.88 3.87 -10.80
N SER A 327 15.95 3.06 -10.87
CA SER A 327 16.61 2.46 -9.70
C SER A 327 18.09 2.22 -9.98
N GLU A 328 18.94 2.28 -8.95
CA GLU A 328 20.37 1.96 -9.07
C GLU A 328 20.62 0.47 -9.32
N GLN A 329 19.66 -0.38 -8.91
CA GLN A 329 19.69 -1.84 -9.09
C GLN A 329 19.05 -2.28 -10.42
N ALA A 330 18.66 -1.33 -11.27
CA ALA A 330 18.03 -1.59 -12.56
C ALA A 330 19.01 -2.17 -13.59
N GLY A 331 18.48 -2.94 -14.54
CA GLY A 331 19.26 -3.48 -15.65
C GLY A 331 19.74 -2.38 -16.59
N GLN A 332 20.76 -2.67 -17.41
CA GLN A 332 21.21 -1.76 -18.45
C GLN A 332 20.28 -1.84 -19.66
N ALA A 333 19.59 -0.74 -19.97
CA ALA A 333 18.74 -0.59 -21.16
C ALA A 333 19.52 -0.10 -22.38
N GLY A 334 20.61 0.65 -22.18
CA GLY A 334 21.40 1.22 -23.27
C GLY A 334 22.54 2.09 -22.78
N LYS A 335 23.21 2.78 -23.71
CA LYS A 335 24.23 3.79 -23.40
C LYS A 335 24.09 5.00 -24.31
N ILE A 336 24.27 6.19 -23.76
CA ILE A 336 24.26 7.47 -24.48
C ILE A 336 25.59 8.19 -24.24
N ALA A 337 26.14 8.86 -25.25
CA ALA A 337 27.39 9.60 -25.11
C ALA A 337 27.23 10.84 -24.22
N GLY A 338 28.30 11.21 -23.50
CA GLY A 338 28.35 12.49 -22.79
C GLY A 338 28.25 13.66 -23.79
N GLY A 339 27.49 14.70 -23.46
CA GLY A 339 27.23 15.85 -24.33
C GLY A 339 26.13 15.66 -25.37
N SER A 340 25.50 14.48 -25.44
CA SER A 340 24.35 14.27 -26.33
C SER A 340 23.13 15.07 -25.86
N ARG A 341 22.47 15.74 -26.81
CA ARG A 341 21.15 16.33 -26.63
C ARG A 341 20.10 15.23 -26.64
N VAL A 342 19.28 15.19 -25.60
CA VAL A 342 18.27 14.15 -25.39
C VAL A 342 16.91 14.77 -25.15
N LEU A 343 15.88 14.07 -25.60
CA LEU A 343 14.50 14.44 -25.32
C LEU A 343 14.07 13.81 -24.00
N VAL A 344 13.48 14.63 -23.13
CA VAL A 344 12.93 14.17 -21.85
C VAL A 344 11.52 13.65 -22.10
N LEU A 345 11.28 12.40 -21.74
CA LEU A 345 9.98 11.76 -21.94
C LEU A 345 9.17 11.75 -20.64
N GLU A 346 9.84 11.62 -19.49
CA GLU A 346 9.20 11.44 -18.19
C GLU A 346 10.15 11.84 -17.06
N LYS A 347 9.62 12.42 -15.97
CA LYS A 347 10.37 12.75 -14.75
C LYS A 347 9.71 12.06 -13.55
N GLN A 348 10.49 11.30 -12.78
CA GLN A 348 10.03 10.60 -11.57
C GLN A 348 11.09 10.68 -10.47
N ASN A 349 10.81 11.45 -9.41
CA ASN A 349 11.73 11.68 -8.30
C ASN A 349 13.11 12.16 -8.79
N GLU A 350 14.19 11.46 -8.41
CA GLU A 350 15.56 11.74 -8.85
C GLU A 350 15.91 11.15 -10.23
N TRP A 351 14.95 10.58 -10.95
CA TRP A 351 15.15 9.90 -12.22
C TRP A 351 14.39 10.56 -13.36
N VAL A 352 14.99 10.53 -14.54
CA VAL A 352 14.44 11.10 -15.76
C VAL A 352 14.56 10.07 -16.87
N LYS A 353 13.45 9.80 -17.55
CA LYS A 353 13.42 8.96 -18.73
C LYS A 353 13.73 9.81 -19.94
N ILE A 354 14.76 9.42 -20.68
CA ILE A 354 15.27 10.18 -21.82
C ILE A 354 15.41 9.29 -23.06
N THR A 355 15.45 9.93 -24.23
CA THR A 355 15.80 9.28 -25.49
C THR A 355 16.70 10.16 -26.36
N ASP A 356 17.67 9.56 -27.07
CA ASP A 356 18.43 10.20 -28.16
C ASP A 356 17.87 9.83 -29.55
N GLY A 357 16.69 9.18 -29.59
CA GLY A 357 16.07 8.64 -30.79
C GLY A 357 16.50 7.22 -31.15
N LYS A 358 17.59 6.70 -30.55
CA LYS A 358 18.08 5.32 -30.75
C LYS A 358 18.02 4.48 -29.47
N ASN A 359 18.35 5.08 -28.33
CA ASN A 359 18.40 4.49 -27.02
C ASN A 359 17.40 5.20 -26.10
N ILE A 360 16.63 4.43 -25.34
CA ILE A 360 15.66 4.93 -24.36
C ILE A 360 15.94 4.32 -22.99
N GLY A 361 15.83 5.13 -21.95
CA GLY A 361 15.91 4.63 -20.59
C GLY A 361 16.09 5.72 -19.53
N TRP A 362 16.30 5.27 -18.30
CA TRP A 362 16.30 6.11 -17.12
C TRP A 362 17.70 6.50 -16.68
N VAL A 363 17.85 7.75 -16.28
CA VAL A 363 19.10 8.32 -15.75
C VAL A 363 18.79 9.19 -14.54
N ARG A 364 19.76 9.41 -13.66
CA ARG A 364 19.58 10.36 -12.54
C ARG A 364 19.47 11.78 -13.08
N ILE A 365 18.60 12.60 -12.50
CA ILE A 365 18.43 14.01 -12.88
C ILE A 365 19.73 14.81 -12.77
N SER A 366 20.62 14.42 -11.84
CA SER A 366 21.92 15.05 -11.61
C SER A 366 22.91 14.91 -12.77
N VAL A 367 22.65 14.01 -13.74
CA VAL A 367 23.50 13.86 -14.94
C VAL A 367 22.95 14.60 -16.17
N LEU A 368 21.91 15.42 -15.98
CA LEU A 368 21.26 16.20 -17.02
C LEU A 368 21.34 17.70 -16.73
N THR A 369 21.43 18.49 -17.79
CA THR A 369 21.25 19.94 -17.77
C THR A 369 20.12 20.28 -18.72
N PHE A 370 19.00 20.77 -18.18
CA PHE A 370 17.83 21.13 -18.98
C PHE A 370 18.09 22.44 -19.75
N GLU A 371 17.77 22.43 -21.03
CA GLU A 371 17.77 23.63 -21.86
C GLU A 371 16.56 24.49 -21.42
N LYS A 372 16.79 25.78 -21.18
CA LYS A 372 15.73 26.73 -20.76
C LYS A 372 14.84 27.16 -21.91
#